data_AF-A0A834LN86-F1
#
_entry.id   AF-A0A834LN86-F1
#
_cell.length_a   1.000
_cell.length_b   1.000
_cell.length_c   1.000
_cell.angle_alpha   90.00
_cell.angle_beta   90.00
_cell.angle_gamma   90.00
#
_symmetry.space_group_name_H-M   'P 1'
#
loop_
_entity.id
_entity.type
_entity.pdbx_description
1 polymer ?
#
loop_
_entity_poly.entity_id
_entity_poly.type
_entity_poly.pdbx_seq_one_letter_code
_entity_poly.pdbx_strand_id
1 'polypeptide(L)'
;MLHFVLARLLQGFELSTPNDALVNMAGSAELTNAKATPLERSKTSKHIPPPEAGGAWPVIGHLHLLGTTSDRLPHVTLGDMADEYGPIFTIRVGLKRAVVVSDWEVAKECFTTHDLVVLSRPKFLAAHLLGYNYAMFGFSPYGAYWRDIRKISSLELLGSRRLELLKHVRVSETEASIKELHKLCTEAKTNSGCVMVEMKRWFSDLAMNVVVRMVAGKRYFGVATDGDEKEGRRCQKALRDIFYFLGLFLVADAIPFLRWLDLGGHEKAMKETFKEADNLLSRWLDEHRRRKESAESCKGDQDFMDVMLSTLEGADLAGYDADTINKATCLMLHLVLARLLHEFELSTPDDALVDMTESAGLTNAKATPLQVLITPRLAPTLQ
;
A
#
# COMPACT_ATOMS: atom_id res chain seq x y z
N MET A 1 -5.90 -1.20 11.32
CA MET A 1 -6.32 -1.72 9.99
C MET A 1 -5.18 -1.68 8.93
N LEU A 2 -4.26 -0.71 8.99
CA LEU A 2 -3.04 -0.64 8.16
C LEU A 2 -2.11 -1.86 8.32
N HIS A 3 -1.91 -2.30 9.57
CA HIS A 3 -1.03 -3.43 9.90
C HIS A 3 -1.52 -4.76 9.33
N PHE A 4 -2.83 -4.99 9.16
CA PHE A 4 -3.36 -6.31 8.78
C PHE A 4 -3.38 -6.57 7.27
N VAL A 5 -3.53 -5.52 6.44
CA VAL A 5 -3.40 -5.66 4.97
C VAL A 5 -1.92 -5.87 4.60
N LEU A 6 -0.98 -5.23 5.31
CA LEU A 6 0.46 -5.45 5.22
C LEU A 6 0.88 -6.81 5.79
N ALA A 7 0.36 -7.24 6.95
CA ALA A 7 0.69 -8.52 7.58
C ALA A 7 0.39 -9.73 6.68
N ARG A 8 -0.54 -9.60 5.72
CA ARG A 8 -0.82 -10.64 4.73
C ARG A 8 -0.04 -10.54 3.43
N LEU A 9 0.59 -9.40 3.13
CA LEU A 9 1.51 -9.26 2.00
C LEU A 9 2.96 -9.54 2.42
N LEU A 10 3.28 -9.34 3.70
CA LEU A 10 4.58 -9.54 4.33
C LEU A 10 4.62 -10.81 5.18
N GLN A 11 4.20 -11.93 4.61
CA GLN A 11 4.27 -13.24 5.26
C GLN A 11 5.73 -13.77 5.28
N GLY A 12 6.66 -12.96 5.78
CA GLY A 12 8.10 -13.20 5.80
C GLY A 12 8.92 -12.36 6.78
N PHE A 13 8.29 -11.60 7.69
CA PHE A 13 8.99 -10.85 8.74
C PHE A 13 8.47 -11.23 10.13
N GLU A 14 9.40 -11.56 11.03
CA GLU A 14 9.15 -11.73 12.46
C GLU A 14 8.91 -10.34 13.08
N LEU A 15 7.71 -10.11 13.63
CA LEU A 15 7.40 -8.91 14.41
C LEU A 15 7.57 -9.25 15.89
N SER A 16 8.61 -8.71 16.53
CA SER A 16 8.74 -8.74 17.99
C SER A 16 7.98 -7.55 18.60
N THR A 17 7.27 -7.82 19.69
CA THR A 17 6.66 -6.78 20.54
C THR A 17 7.61 -6.42 21.69
N PRO A 18 7.45 -5.26 22.36
CA PRO A 18 8.34 -4.81 23.44
C PRO A 18 8.45 -5.74 24.67
N ASN A 19 7.73 -6.88 24.69
CA ASN A 19 7.72 -7.85 25.78
C ASN A 19 8.35 -9.21 25.40
N ASP A 20 9.16 -9.28 24.34
CA ASP A 20 9.85 -10.52 23.89
C ASP A 20 8.93 -11.74 23.70
N ALA A 21 7.62 -11.51 23.48
CA ALA A 21 6.74 -12.54 22.99
C ALA A 21 6.99 -12.71 21.49
N LEU A 22 7.81 -13.71 21.14
CA LEU A 22 7.98 -14.18 19.77
C LEU A 22 6.61 -14.58 19.20
N VAL A 23 6.00 -13.71 18.39
CA VAL A 23 4.83 -14.07 17.58
C VAL A 23 5.37 -14.82 16.37
N ASN A 24 5.64 -16.10 16.55
CA ASN A 24 6.00 -16.99 15.45
C ASN A 24 4.75 -17.19 14.55
N MET A 25 4.66 -16.39 13.48
CA MET A 25 3.66 -16.53 12.41
C MET A 25 4.17 -17.40 11.25
N ALA A 26 5.23 -18.19 11.45
CA ALA A 26 5.67 -19.20 10.48
C ALA A 26 4.76 -20.44 10.55
N GLY A 27 3.50 -20.27 10.12
CA GLY A 27 2.69 -21.39 9.69
C GLY A 27 3.15 -21.78 8.29
N SER A 28 4.00 -22.80 8.20
CA SER A 28 4.34 -23.50 6.95
C SER A 28 3.07 -23.88 6.20
N ALA A 29 2.74 -23.14 5.15
CA ALA A 29 1.70 -23.52 4.21
C ALA A 29 2.24 -24.63 3.31
N GLU A 30 2.27 -25.85 3.83
CA GLU A 30 2.18 -27.02 2.96
C GLU A 30 0.82 -26.93 2.25
N LEU A 31 0.87 -26.57 0.97
CA LEU A 31 -0.25 -26.62 0.03
C LEU A 31 -0.69 -28.06 -0.19
N THR A 32 -1.31 -28.67 0.82
CA THR A 32 -2.10 -29.87 0.61
C THR A 32 -3.50 -29.46 0.18
N ASN A 33 -3.99 -30.09 -0.88
CA ASN A 33 -5.36 -30.00 -1.39
C ASN A 33 -6.36 -30.41 -0.29
N ALA A 34 -6.68 -29.50 0.63
CA ALA A 34 -7.78 -29.68 1.55
C ALA A 34 -9.09 -29.53 0.76
N LYS A 35 -9.72 -30.67 0.44
CA LYS A 35 -11.12 -30.71 0.02
C LYS A 35 -11.92 -29.94 1.07
N ALA A 36 -12.74 -28.98 0.63
CA ALA A 36 -13.65 -28.25 1.50
C ALA A 36 -14.54 -29.24 2.26
N THR A 37 -14.24 -29.46 3.53
CA THR A 37 -15.12 -30.17 4.44
C THR A 37 -16.34 -29.28 4.70
N PRO A 38 -17.57 -29.79 4.48
CA PRO A 38 -18.77 -29.05 4.85
C PRO A 38 -18.70 -28.72 6.34
N LEU A 39 -18.90 -27.44 6.69
CA LEU A 39 -19.09 -27.03 8.08
C LEU A 39 -20.30 -27.78 8.64
N GLU A 40 -20.05 -28.81 9.45
CA GLU A 40 -21.10 -29.45 10.24
C GLU A 40 -21.73 -28.37 11.14
N ARG A 41 -23.02 -28.12 10.92
CA ARG A 41 -23.82 -27.27 11.80
C ARG A 41 -23.91 -27.93 13.18
N SER A 42 -23.02 -27.52 14.08
CA SER A 42 -23.18 -27.74 15.52
C SER A 42 -24.54 -27.19 15.95
N LYS A 43 -25.39 -28.07 16.49
CA LYS A 43 -26.71 -27.70 17.02
C LYS A 43 -26.53 -27.05 18.39
N THR A 44 -27.19 -25.90 18.54
CA THR A 44 -27.53 -25.17 19.78
C THR A 44 -26.40 -24.45 20.54
N SER A 45 -25.95 -23.32 19.98
CA SER A 45 -25.63 -22.10 20.75
C SER A 45 -26.57 -20.99 20.25
N LYS A 46 -27.22 -20.24 21.14
CA LYS A 46 -27.92 -19.01 20.74
C LYS A 46 -26.84 -18.05 20.24
N HIS A 47 -26.67 -17.93 18.93
CA HIS A 47 -25.76 -16.95 18.34
C HIS A 47 -26.28 -15.54 18.70
N ILE A 48 -25.68 -14.95 19.73
CA ILE A 48 -25.89 -13.54 20.07
C ILE A 48 -25.08 -12.75 19.04
N PRO A 49 -25.72 -11.95 18.16
CA PRO A 49 -24.98 -11.10 17.25
C PRO A 49 -24.19 -10.05 18.05
N PRO A 50 -23.04 -9.58 17.56
CA PRO A 50 -22.31 -8.51 18.21
C PRO A 50 -23.20 -7.28 18.39
N PRO A 51 -23.04 -6.52 19.49
CA PRO A 51 -23.85 -5.34 19.78
C PRO A 51 -23.80 -4.36 18.61
N GLU A 52 -24.94 -3.75 18.29
CA GLU A 52 -25.00 -2.68 17.29
C GLU A 52 -24.74 -1.34 17.98
N ALA A 53 -23.77 -0.58 17.46
CA ALA A 53 -23.42 0.72 18.00
C ALA A 53 -24.59 1.72 17.89
N GLY A 54 -24.74 2.55 18.92
CA GLY A 54 -25.72 3.63 18.96
C GLY A 54 -25.34 4.80 18.05
N GLY A 55 -26.27 5.72 17.82
CA GLY A 55 -26.02 6.96 17.07
C GLY A 55 -26.12 6.84 15.55
N ALA A 56 -26.54 5.69 15.01
CA ALA A 56 -26.78 5.53 13.57
C ALA A 56 -27.91 6.46 13.06
N TRP A 57 -27.61 7.28 12.05
CA TRP A 57 -28.63 8.12 11.40
C TRP A 57 -29.43 7.32 10.36
N PRO A 58 -30.68 7.72 10.05
CA PRO A 58 -31.43 7.13 8.95
C PRO A 58 -30.63 7.17 7.65
N VAL A 59 -30.65 6.06 6.90
CA VAL A 59 -30.01 5.87 5.58
C VAL A 59 -28.47 5.90 5.57
N ILE A 60 -27.82 6.90 6.18
CA ILE A 60 -26.35 7.05 6.17
C ILE A 60 -25.65 6.25 7.28
N GLY A 61 -26.37 5.83 8.32
CA GLY A 61 -25.78 5.10 9.46
C GLY A 61 -24.74 5.96 10.20
N HIS A 62 -23.56 5.38 10.43
CA HIS A 62 -22.40 5.98 11.11
C HIS A 62 -21.45 6.69 10.13
N LEU A 63 -21.82 6.82 8.85
CA LEU A 63 -20.96 7.48 7.86
C LEU A 63 -20.63 8.93 8.25
N HIS A 64 -21.50 9.61 8.98
CA HIS A 64 -21.25 10.96 9.50
C HIS A 64 -20.07 11.02 10.50
N LEU A 65 -19.68 9.89 11.12
CA LEU A 65 -18.54 9.79 12.04
C LEU A 65 -17.24 9.38 11.32
N LEU A 66 -17.35 8.76 10.14
CA LEU A 66 -16.25 8.10 9.42
C LEU A 66 -15.94 8.74 8.05
N GLY A 67 -16.85 9.57 7.54
CA GLY A 67 -16.79 10.18 6.22
C GLY A 67 -15.86 11.40 6.17
N THR A 68 -15.69 11.95 4.96
CA THR A 68 -14.81 13.09 4.65
C THR A 68 -15.17 14.39 5.36
N THR A 69 -16.35 14.46 5.97
CA THR A 69 -16.83 15.62 6.73
C THR A 69 -16.49 15.55 8.22
N SER A 70 -15.89 14.45 8.69
CA SER A 70 -15.44 14.31 10.08
C SER A 70 -14.03 14.85 10.23
N ASP A 71 -13.80 15.70 11.24
CA ASP A 71 -12.46 16.22 11.58
C ASP A 71 -11.57 15.13 12.23
N ARG A 72 -12.14 13.98 12.59
CA ARG A 72 -11.42 12.87 13.24
C ARG A 72 -11.16 11.72 12.28
N LEU A 73 -10.00 11.09 12.45
CA LEU A 73 -9.59 9.94 11.65
C LEU A 73 -10.48 8.72 11.95
N PRO A 74 -10.92 7.96 10.93
CA PRO A 74 -11.86 6.86 11.12
C PRO A 74 -11.38 5.81 12.13
N HIS A 75 -10.09 5.48 12.15
CA HIS A 75 -9.57 4.46 13.07
C HIS A 75 -9.53 4.92 14.53
N VAL A 76 -9.40 6.23 14.80
CA VAL A 76 -9.48 6.80 16.15
C VAL A 76 -10.92 6.76 16.62
N THR A 77 -11.86 7.22 15.77
CA THR A 77 -13.30 7.13 16.05
C THR A 77 -13.74 5.69 16.35
N LEU A 78 -13.27 4.71 15.57
CA LEU A 78 -13.57 3.30 15.81
C LEU A 78 -12.93 2.75 17.09
N GLY A 79 -11.78 3.29 17.51
CA GLY A 79 -11.14 2.96 18.78
C GLY A 79 -11.99 3.43 19.96
N ASP A 80 -12.41 4.70 19.96
CA ASP A 80 -13.30 5.25 21.00
C ASP A 80 -14.62 4.47 21.08
N MET A 81 -15.18 4.06 19.92
CA MET A 81 -16.37 3.21 19.89
C MET A 81 -16.08 1.81 20.46
N ALA A 82 -14.88 1.26 20.30
CA ALA A 82 -14.53 -0.02 20.90
C ALA A 82 -14.47 0.06 22.44
N ASP A 83 -14.04 1.21 22.99
CA ASP A 83 -14.05 1.44 24.44
C ASP A 83 -15.48 1.47 25.01
N GLU A 84 -16.46 1.91 24.23
CA GLU A 84 -17.87 1.98 24.63
C GLU A 84 -18.65 0.67 24.38
N TYR A 85 -18.52 0.10 23.19
CA TYR A 85 -19.32 -1.04 22.73
C TYR A 85 -18.63 -2.41 22.89
N GLY A 86 -17.35 -2.39 23.30
CA GLY A 86 -16.51 -3.58 23.46
C GLY A 86 -15.71 -3.94 22.21
N PRO A 87 -14.91 -5.02 22.28
CA PRO A 87 -13.92 -5.38 21.26
C PRO A 87 -14.51 -5.85 19.92
N ILE A 88 -15.80 -6.22 19.90
CA ILE A 88 -16.51 -6.61 18.68
C ILE A 88 -17.89 -5.96 18.69
N PHE A 89 -18.17 -5.13 17.69
CA PHE A 89 -19.45 -4.46 17.54
C PHE A 89 -19.81 -4.25 16.07
N THR A 90 -21.09 -4.02 15.80
CA THR A 90 -21.61 -3.75 14.47
C THR A 90 -21.87 -2.27 14.29
N ILE A 91 -21.42 -1.72 13.16
CA ILE A 91 -21.78 -0.40 12.68
C ILE A 91 -22.55 -0.48 11.36
N ARG A 92 -23.19 0.62 11.00
CA ARG A 92 -23.79 0.84 9.68
C ARG A 92 -22.99 1.85 8.89
N VAL A 93 -22.55 1.49 7.70
CA VAL A 93 -21.91 2.39 6.73
C VAL A 93 -22.90 2.55 5.57
N GLY A 94 -23.74 3.57 5.66
CA GLY A 94 -24.92 3.70 4.80
C GLY A 94 -25.87 2.52 4.96
N LEU A 95 -26.17 1.88 3.82
CA LEU A 95 -27.06 0.72 3.74
C LEU A 95 -26.37 -0.61 4.09
N LYS A 96 -25.04 -0.60 4.28
CA LYS A 96 -24.24 -1.81 4.58
C LYS A 96 -23.95 -1.90 6.08
N ARG A 97 -23.98 -3.11 6.62
CA ARG A 97 -23.45 -3.39 7.96
C ARG A 97 -21.97 -3.74 7.86
N ALA A 98 -21.19 -3.29 8.82
CA ALA A 98 -19.80 -3.69 9.01
C ALA A 98 -19.58 -4.13 10.46
N VAL A 99 -18.76 -5.15 10.65
CA VAL A 99 -18.32 -5.58 11.98
C VAL A 99 -16.95 -4.97 12.22
N VAL A 100 -16.81 -4.32 13.36
CA VAL A 100 -15.54 -3.77 13.84
C VAL A 100 -14.97 -4.77 14.83
N VAL A 101 -13.70 -5.13 14.62
CA VAL A 101 -12.93 -5.99 15.52
C VAL A 101 -11.75 -5.18 16.01
N SER A 102 -11.71 -4.95 17.32
CA SER A 102 -10.67 -4.22 18.03
C SER A 102 -10.06 -5.06 19.16
N ASP A 103 -9.90 -6.36 18.90
CA ASP A 103 -9.22 -7.31 19.77
C ASP A 103 -8.28 -8.23 18.97
N TRP A 104 -7.10 -8.50 19.53
CA TRP A 104 -6.05 -9.22 18.83
C TRP A 104 -6.30 -10.74 18.78
N GLU A 105 -6.96 -11.33 19.78
CA GLU A 105 -7.29 -12.76 19.81
C GLU A 105 -8.34 -13.06 18.74
N VAL A 106 -9.36 -12.20 18.66
CA VAL A 106 -10.41 -12.28 17.63
C VAL A 106 -9.82 -12.04 16.24
N ALA A 107 -8.95 -11.04 16.09
CA ALA A 107 -8.27 -10.79 14.81
C ALA A 107 -7.42 -12.00 14.39
N LYS A 108 -6.69 -12.62 15.33
CA LYS A 108 -5.93 -13.86 15.09
C LYS A 108 -6.86 -14.97 14.63
N GLU A 109 -7.98 -15.19 15.30
CA GLU A 109 -8.96 -16.22 14.92
C GLU A 109 -9.54 -15.97 13.53
N CYS A 110 -9.92 -14.73 13.22
CA CYS A 110 -10.38 -14.31 11.88
C CYS A 110 -9.34 -14.60 10.81
N PHE A 111 -8.05 -14.33 11.07
CA PHE A 111 -7.01 -14.45 10.05
C PHE A 111 -6.27 -15.79 10.03
N THR A 112 -6.64 -16.74 10.90
CA THR A 112 -6.07 -18.10 10.96
C THR A 112 -7.16 -19.16 10.81
N THR A 113 -8.02 -19.33 11.81
CA THR A 113 -9.00 -20.42 11.90
C THR A 113 -10.19 -20.20 10.96
N HIS A 114 -10.63 -18.95 10.83
CA HIS A 114 -11.79 -18.55 10.04
C HIS A 114 -11.42 -17.74 8.80
N ASP A 115 -10.18 -17.89 8.33
CA ASP A 115 -9.61 -17.03 7.30
C ASP A 115 -10.44 -17.01 6.03
N LEU A 116 -10.85 -18.17 5.51
CA LEU A 116 -11.68 -18.36 4.32
C LEU A 116 -12.94 -17.48 4.29
N VAL A 117 -13.56 -17.24 5.45
CA VAL A 117 -14.79 -16.45 5.57
C VAL A 117 -14.52 -14.95 5.40
N VAL A 118 -13.33 -14.48 5.82
CA VAL A 118 -12.94 -13.06 5.80
C VAL A 118 -11.93 -12.72 4.67
N LEU A 119 -11.59 -13.69 3.81
CA LEU A 119 -10.63 -13.48 2.71
C LEU A 119 -11.16 -12.52 1.66
N SER A 120 -12.46 -12.58 1.36
CA SER A 120 -13.01 -11.86 0.23
C SER A 120 -13.07 -10.35 0.52
N ARG A 121 -12.72 -9.54 -0.49
CA ARG A 121 -12.73 -8.08 -0.38
C ARG A 121 -14.11 -7.53 -0.75
N PRO A 122 -14.66 -6.57 0.02
CA PRO A 122 -15.88 -5.89 -0.38
C PRO A 122 -15.63 -5.11 -1.66
N LYS A 123 -16.64 -5.06 -2.54
CA LYS A 123 -16.61 -4.23 -3.74
C LYS A 123 -16.95 -2.78 -3.39
N PHE A 124 -16.09 -1.86 -3.80
CA PHE A 124 -16.25 -0.42 -3.62
C PHE A 124 -15.71 0.35 -4.83
N LEU A 125 -16.15 1.59 -4.98
CA LEU A 125 -16.01 2.38 -6.20
C LEU A 125 -14.54 2.64 -6.57
N ALA A 126 -13.70 2.98 -5.60
CA ALA A 126 -12.30 3.27 -5.85
C ALA A 126 -11.54 2.03 -6.37
N ALA A 127 -11.78 0.84 -5.81
CA ALA A 127 -11.20 -0.41 -6.33
C ALA A 127 -11.66 -0.73 -7.76
N HIS A 128 -12.89 -0.38 -8.12
CA HIS A 128 -13.40 -0.57 -9.48
C HIS A 128 -12.72 0.39 -10.48
N LEU A 129 -12.65 1.69 -10.15
CA LEU A 129 -12.16 2.73 -11.05
C LEU A 129 -10.64 2.79 -11.14
N LEU A 130 -9.94 2.70 -10.00
CA LEU A 130 -8.48 2.82 -9.92
C LEU A 130 -7.78 1.46 -10.04
N GLY A 131 -8.49 0.38 -9.66
CA GLY A 131 -7.93 -0.97 -9.60
C GLY A 131 -8.14 -1.79 -10.87
N TYR A 132 -8.27 -1.15 -12.04
CA TYR A 132 -8.47 -1.82 -13.32
C TYR A 132 -9.64 -2.81 -13.30
N ASN A 133 -10.82 -2.36 -12.85
CA ASN A 133 -11.99 -3.22 -12.65
C ASN A 133 -11.66 -4.47 -11.82
N TYR A 134 -11.02 -4.27 -10.66
CA TYR A 134 -10.62 -5.33 -9.73
C TYR A 134 -9.50 -6.27 -10.22
N ALA A 135 -8.74 -5.93 -11.27
CA ALA A 135 -7.50 -6.66 -11.60
C ALA A 135 -6.37 -6.36 -10.59
N MET A 136 -6.46 -5.26 -9.84
CA MET A 136 -5.54 -4.98 -8.74
C MET A 136 -5.75 -5.99 -7.60
N PHE A 137 -4.92 -7.04 -7.55
CA PHE A 137 -5.13 -8.22 -6.69
C PHE A 137 -5.29 -7.94 -5.19
N GLY A 138 -4.79 -6.80 -4.70
CA GLY A 138 -5.00 -6.36 -3.31
C GLY A 138 -6.48 -6.12 -2.94
N PHE A 139 -7.31 -5.79 -3.95
CA PHE A 139 -8.73 -5.46 -3.81
C PHE A 139 -9.64 -6.40 -4.60
N SER A 140 -9.09 -7.42 -5.26
CA SER A 140 -9.89 -8.44 -5.93
C SER A 140 -10.65 -9.30 -4.92
N PRO A 141 -11.88 -9.74 -5.25
CA PRO A 141 -12.53 -10.81 -4.52
C PRO A 141 -11.67 -12.08 -4.50
N TYR A 142 -11.79 -12.86 -3.44
CA TYR A 142 -11.07 -14.14 -3.35
C TYR A 142 -11.55 -15.11 -4.44
N GLY A 143 -10.63 -15.78 -5.11
CA GLY A 143 -10.91 -16.69 -6.23
C GLY A 143 -9.64 -17.26 -6.85
N ALA A 144 -9.78 -18.02 -7.94
CA ALA A 144 -8.64 -18.58 -8.69
C ALA A 144 -7.67 -17.48 -9.16
N TYR A 145 -8.20 -16.48 -9.87
CA TYR A 145 -7.45 -15.30 -10.31
C TYR A 145 -6.58 -14.67 -9.21
N TRP A 146 -7.19 -14.36 -8.05
CA TRP A 146 -6.48 -13.76 -6.93
C TRP A 146 -5.33 -14.65 -6.42
N ARG A 147 -5.55 -15.97 -6.33
CA ARG A 147 -4.53 -16.91 -5.88
C ARG A 147 -3.35 -16.96 -6.84
N ASP A 148 -3.62 -16.98 -8.13
CA ASP A 148 -2.59 -17.09 -9.17
C ASP A 148 -1.72 -15.83 -9.22
N ILE A 149 -2.34 -14.65 -9.30
CA ILE A 149 -1.59 -13.38 -9.33
C ILE A 149 -0.84 -13.13 -8.01
N ARG A 150 -1.44 -13.46 -6.86
CA ARG A 150 -0.76 -13.38 -5.56
C ARG A 150 0.44 -14.31 -5.50
N LYS A 151 0.31 -15.55 -6.01
CA LYS A 151 1.41 -16.53 -6.05
C LYS A 151 2.56 -16.02 -6.91
N ILE A 152 2.27 -15.54 -8.11
CA ILE A 152 3.28 -14.96 -9.02
C ILE A 152 3.98 -13.78 -8.34
N SER A 153 3.22 -12.82 -7.81
CA SER A 153 3.80 -11.63 -7.14
C SER A 153 4.67 -12.01 -5.95
N SER A 154 4.25 -13.00 -5.16
CA SER A 154 4.99 -13.45 -3.97
C SER A 154 6.28 -14.17 -4.34
N LEU A 155 6.29 -14.97 -5.41
CA LEU A 155 7.48 -15.72 -5.84
C LEU A 155 8.46 -14.84 -6.62
N GLU A 156 7.94 -14.03 -7.54
CA GLU A 156 8.73 -13.34 -8.57
C GLU A 156 9.18 -11.93 -8.18
N LEU A 157 8.66 -11.38 -7.08
CA LEU A 157 9.15 -10.12 -6.50
C LEU A 157 9.54 -10.24 -5.02
N LEU A 158 8.66 -10.83 -4.21
CA LEU A 158 8.80 -10.83 -2.75
C LEU A 158 9.52 -12.07 -2.20
N GLY A 159 9.87 -13.03 -3.06
CA GLY A 159 10.55 -14.25 -2.66
C GLY A 159 12.00 -13.99 -2.25
N SER A 160 12.52 -14.73 -1.27
CA SER A 160 13.88 -14.54 -0.74
C SER A 160 14.96 -14.53 -1.83
N ARG A 161 14.86 -15.44 -2.81
CA ARG A 161 15.76 -15.48 -3.97
C ARG A 161 15.74 -14.17 -4.75
N ARG A 162 14.56 -13.60 -5.00
CA ARG A 162 14.42 -12.36 -5.77
C ARG A 162 14.89 -11.15 -4.98
N LEU A 163 14.58 -11.10 -3.68
CA LEU A 163 15.05 -10.03 -2.79
C LEU A 163 16.58 -9.99 -2.67
N GLU A 164 17.25 -11.15 -2.74
CA GLU A 164 18.72 -11.25 -2.80
C GLU A 164 19.26 -10.79 -4.16
N LEU A 165 18.65 -11.23 -5.28
CA LEU A 165 19.04 -10.76 -6.63
C LEU A 165 18.92 -9.23 -6.76
N LEU A 166 17.84 -8.65 -6.22
CA LEU A 166 17.57 -7.21 -6.24
C LEU A 166 18.19 -6.45 -5.05
N LYS A 167 19.00 -7.10 -4.20
CA LYS A 167 19.64 -6.44 -3.04
C LYS A 167 20.49 -5.25 -3.46
N HIS A 168 21.19 -5.38 -4.58
CA HIS A 168 22.05 -4.33 -5.12
C HIS A 168 21.27 -3.05 -5.47
N VAL A 169 19.98 -3.15 -5.82
CA VAL A 169 19.10 -2.00 -6.10
C VAL A 169 18.98 -1.15 -4.84
N ARG A 170 18.63 -1.74 -3.69
CA ARG A 170 18.49 -1.01 -2.43
C ARG A 170 19.80 -0.34 -2.03
N VAL A 171 20.91 -1.09 -2.07
CA VAL A 171 22.23 -0.55 -1.73
C VAL A 171 22.59 0.63 -2.61
N SER A 172 22.44 0.49 -3.93
CA SER A 172 22.83 1.55 -4.87
C SER A 172 21.90 2.77 -4.86
N GLU A 173 20.61 2.63 -4.55
CA GLU A 173 19.72 3.78 -4.30
C GLU A 173 20.08 4.50 -3.00
N THR A 174 20.29 3.76 -1.90
CA THR A 174 20.68 4.35 -0.62
C THR A 174 22.01 5.08 -0.72
N GLU A 175 23.02 4.48 -1.35
CA GLU A 175 24.31 5.13 -1.58
C GLU A 175 24.18 6.40 -2.43
N ALA A 176 23.36 6.38 -3.48
CA ALA A 176 23.12 7.55 -4.32
C ALA A 176 22.45 8.68 -3.53
N SER A 177 21.41 8.38 -2.75
CA SER A 177 20.72 9.37 -1.91
C SER A 177 21.60 9.94 -0.80
N ILE A 178 22.48 9.12 -0.20
CA ILE A 178 23.46 9.60 0.79
C ILE A 178 24.51 10.51 0.14
N LYS A 179 25.03 10.14 -1.04
CA LYS A 179 25.97 10.97 -1.79
C LYS A 179 25.36 12.33 -2.17
N GLU A 180 24.09 12.35 -2.54
CA GLU A 180 23.36 13.59 -2.82
C GLU A 180 23.24 14.48 -1.58
N LEU A 181 22.83 13.91 -0.43
CA LEU A 181 22.80 14.64 0.84
C LEU A 181 24.19 15.21 1.20
N HIS A 182 25.24 14.39 1.06
CA HIS A 182 26.59 14.83 1.32
C HIS A 182 26.99 15.99 0.42
N LYS A 183 26.70 15.90 -0.89
CA LYS A 183 26.97 16.98 -1.85
C LYS A 183 26.27 18.27 -1.45
N LEU A 184 24.98 18.21 -1.12
CA LEU A 184 24.20 19.36 -0.65
C LEU A 184 24.85 19.99 0.60
N CYS A 185 25.27 19.16 1.56
CA CYS A 185 25.97 19.63 2.74
C CYS A 185 27.31 20.32 2.42
N THR A 186 28.10 19.77 1.49
CA THR A 186 29.40 20.37 1.12
C THR A 186 29.28 21.64 0.29
N GLU A 187 28.22 21.79 -0.51
CA GLU A 187 27.98 22.97 -1.34
C GLU A 187 27.27 24.10 -0.58
N ALA A 188 26.68 23.79 0.58
CA ALA A 188 26.01 24.77 1.41
C ALA A 188 27.02 25.76 2.01
N LYS A 189 26.99 27.00 1.52
CA LYS A 189 27.74 28.14 2.05
C LYS A 189 27.14 28.69 3.36
N THR A 190 26.66 27.83 4.25
CA THR A 190 26.11 28.23 5.55
C THR A 190 27.23 28.26 6.59
N ASN A 191 27.23 29.25 7.49
CA ASN A 191 28.25 29.40 8.54
C ASN A 191 28.36 28.18 9.49
N SER A 192 27.36 27.29 9.50
CA SER A 192 27.30 26.09 10.34
C SER A 192 27.61 24.78 9.60
N GLY A 193 27.74 24.78 8.27
CA GLY A 193 27.89 23.56 7.47
C GLY A 193 26.66 22.63 7.50
N CYS A 194 25.52 23.15 7.96
CA CYS A 194 24.25 22.41 8.05
C CYS A 194 23.32 22.75 6.88
N VAL A 195 22.60 21.75 6.39
CA VAL A 195 21.53 21.91 5.39
C VAL A 195 20.21 21.47 5.97
N MET A 196 19.18 22.27 5.74
CA MET A 196 17.80 21.92 6.07
C MET A 196 17.26 20.97 5.00
N VAL A 197 16.80 19.80 5.43
CA VAL A 197 16.26 18.76 4.55
C VAL A 197 14.85 18.39 5.00
N GLU A 198 13.92 18.33 4.05
CA GLU A 198 12.58 17.80 4.28
C GLU A 198 12.63 16.26 4.23
N MET A 199 12.71 15.62 5.39
CA MET A 199 12.91 14.17 5.50
C MET A 199 11.77 13.37 4.86
N LYS A 200 10.53 13.86 4.97
CA LYS A 200 9.37 13.22 4.34
C LYS A 200 9.56 13.10 2.83
N ARG A 201 10.00 14.19 2.19
CA ARG A 201 10.29 14.20 0.76
C ARG A 201 11.48 13.31 0.43
N TRP A 202 12.57 13.42 1.18
CA TRP A 202 13.78 12.62 0.95
C TRP A 202 13.50 11.10 1.03
N PHE A 203 12.85 10.65 2.10
CA PHE A 203 12.45 9.25 2.24
C PHE A 203 11.46 8.83 1.15
N SER A 204 10.49 9.68 0.80
CA SER A 204 9.54 9.36 -0.25
C SER A 204 10.22 9.22 -1.62
N ASP A 205 11.28 9.99 -1.89
CA ASP A 205 12.02 9.95 -3.15
C ASP A 205 12.91 8.71 -3.22
N LEU A 206 13.65 8.40 -2.15
CA LEU A 206 14.42 7.15 -2.01
C LEU A 206 13.51 5.93 -2.13
N ALA A 207 12.40 5.94 -1.39
CA ALA A 207 11.37 4.90 -1.44
C ALA A 207 10.88 4.66 -2.87
N MET A 208 10.47 5.74 -3.54
CA MET A 208 9.98 5.66 -4.90
C MET A 208 11.03 5.08 -5.84
N ASN A 209 12.28 5.56 -5.78
CA ASN A 209 13.35 5.05 -6.63
C ASN A 209 13.59 3.56 -6.41
N VAL A 210 13.67 3.08 -5.16
CA VAL A 210 13.84 1.65 -4.86
C VAL A 210 12.72 0.84 -5.48
N VAL A 211 11.47 1.24 -5.26
CA VAL A 211 10.28 0.53 -5.71
C VAL A 211 10.18 0.50 -7.23
N VAL A 212 10.28 1.67 -7.86
CA VAL A 212 10.15 1.82 -9.31
C VAL A 212 11.29 1.08 -10.01
N ARG A 213 12.50 1.05 -9.45
CA ARG A 213 13.61 0.31 -10.04
C ARG A 213 13.43 -1.21 -9.91
N MET A 214 12.88 -1.68 -8.80
CA MET A 214 12.55 -3.10 -8.63
C MET A 214 11.42 -3.54 -9.56
N VAL A 215 10.42 -2.69 -9.80
CA VAL A 215 9.23 -3.07 -10.56
C VAL A 215 9.36 -2.81 -12.07
N ALA A 216 9.94 -1.68 -12.47
CA ALA A 216 9.98 -1.22 -13.86
C ALA A 216 11.39 -0.78 -14.32
N GLY A 217 12.43 -1.03 -13.51
CA GLY A 217 13.82 -0.70 -13.88
C GLY A 217 14.12 0.80 -13.98
N LYS A 218 13.20 1.70 -13.60
CA LYS A 218 13.36 3.16 -13.72
C LYS A 218 13.94 3.81 -12.46
N ARG A 219 14.58 4.97 -12.63
CA ARG A 219 15.04 5.86 -11.56
C ARG A 219 14.60 7.28 -11.90
N TYR A 220 13.92 7.96 -10.98
CA TYR A 220 13.32 9.27 -11.23
C TYR A 220 14.00 10.42 -10.49
N PHE A 221 14.65 10.14 -9.37
CA PHE A 221 15.25 11.16 -8.51
C PHE A 221 16.77 10.97 -8.38
N GLY A 222 17.51 12.08 -8.26
CA GLY A 222 18.96 12.13 -8.05
C GLY A 222 19.73 12.87 -9.16
N VAL A 223 21.02 13.13 -8.94
CA VAL A 223 21.86 14.04 -9.75
C VAL A 223 22.02 13.61 -11.23
N ALA A 224 21.75 12.34 -11.56
CA ALA A 224 21.91 11.80 -12.92
C ALA A 224 20.62 11.79 -13.76
N THR A 225 19.49 12.30 -13.24
CA THR A 225 18.19 12.24 -13.93
C THR A 225 17.89 13.54 -14.68
N ASP A 226 18.53 13.74 -15.83
CA ASP A 226 18.28 14.90 -16.70
C ASP A 226 16.90 14.75 -17.40
N GLY A 227 15.84 15.26 -16.78
CA GLY A 227 14.49 15.37 -17.37
C GLY A 227 13.39 14.49 -16.77
N ASP A 228 13.76 13.42 -16.07
CA ASP A 228 12.81 12.42 -15.55
C ASP A 228 12.16 12.80 -14.21
N GLU A 229 12.70 13.78 -13.48
CA GLU A 229 12.14 14.18 -12.17
C GLU A 229 10.68 14.63 -12.28
N LYS A 230 10.32 15.37 -13.35
CA LYS A 230 8.93 15.81 -13.56
C LYS A 230 7.96 14.64 -13.68
N GLU A 231 8.38 13.57 -14.35
CA GLU A 231 7.61 12.34 -14.46
C GLU A 231 7.53 11.62 -13.12
N GLY A 232 8.64 11.54 -12.38
CA GLY A 232 8.67 11.01 -11.02
C GLY A 232 7.69 11.70 -10.08
N ARG A 233 7.63 13.05 -10.12
CA ARG A 233 6.67 13.83 -9.32
C ARG A 233 5.22 13.55 -9.71
N ARG A 234 4.93 13.35 -11.01
CA ARG A 234 3.59 12.94 -11.48
C ARG A 234 3.23 11.55 -10.99
N CYS A 235 4.16 10.60 -11.07
CA CYS A 235 3.98 9.25 -10.54
C CYS A 235 3.69 9.26 -9.02
N GLN A 236 4.52 9.97 -8.24
CA GLN A 236 4.37 10.12 -6.79
C GLN A 236 3.02 10.77 -6.43
N LYS A 237 2.58 11.78 -7.19
CA LYS A 237 1.25 12.38 -7.02
C LYS A 237 0.14 11.39 -7.32
N ALA A 238 0.19 10.70 -8.46
CA ALA A 238 -0.83 9.73 -8.85
C ALA A 238 -0.96 8.60 -7.81
N LEU A 239 0.15 8.04 -7.34
CA LEU A 239 0.17 7.00 -6.30
C LEU A 239 -0.42 7.49 -4.97
N ARG A 240 -0.08 8.71 -4.55
CA ARG A 240 -0.64 9.33 -3.35
C ARG A 240 -2.15 9.55 -3.46
N ASP A 241 -2.61 10.07 -4.60
CA ASP A 241 -4.04 10.31 -4.84
C ASP A 241 -4.81 8.97 -4.88
N ILE A 242 -4.25 7.93 -5.51
CA ILE A 242 -4.81 6.57 -5.48
C ILE A 242 -4.97 6.07 -4.04
N PHE A 243 -3.92 6.22 -3.22
CA PHE A 243 -3.95 5.81 -1.82
C PHE A 243 -4.98 6.56 -0.99
N TYR A 244 -5.11 7.85 -1.24
CA TYR A 244 -6.12 8.69 -0.61
C TYR A 244 -7.52 8.15 -0.94
N PHE A 245 -7.85 7.99 -2.22
CA PHE A 245 -9.16 7.50 -2.66
C PHE A 245 -9.49 6.08 -2.19
N LEU A 246 -8.50 5.18 -2.16
CA LEU A 246 -8.68 3.81 -1.66
C LEU A 246 -9.01 3.76 -0.17
N GLY A 247 -8.68 4.81 0.60
CA GLY A 247 -8.93 4.89 2.04
C GLY A 247 -10.18 5.67 2.44
N LEU A 248 -10.90 6.26 1.48
CA LEU A 248 -12.08 7.07 1.79
C LEU A 248 -13.34 6.22 1.99
N PHE A 249 -14.16 6.63 2.97
CA PHE A 249 -15.54 6.17 3.09
C PHE A 249 -16.46 7.02 2.20
N LEU A 250 -16.67 6.59 0.95
CA LEU A 250 -17.46 7.34 -0.02
C LEU A 250 -18.97 7.16 0.19
N VAL A 251 -19.72 8.27 0.03
CA VAL A 251 -21.18 8.26 0.03
C VAL A 251 -21.73 7.34 -1.07
N ALA A 252 -21.08 7.30 -2.24
CA ALA A 252 -21.47 6.42 -3.34
C ALA A 252 -21.39 4.92 -2.99
N ASP A 253 -20.49 4.52 -2.08
CA ASP A 253 -20.34 3.13 -1.63
C ASP A 253 -21.32 2.74 -0.52
N ALA A 254 -21.71 3.75 0.27
CA ALA A 254 -22.67 3.65 1.36
C ALA A 254 -24.12 3.71 0.86
N ILE A 255 -24.39 4.55 -0.15
CA ILE A 255 -25.71 4.82 -0.74
C ILE A 255 -25.60 4.81 -2.27
N PRO A 256 -25.64 3.63 -2.91
CA PRO A 256 -25.33 3.49 -4.34
C PRO A 256 -26.23 4.30 -5.30
N PHE A 257 -27.49 4.55 -4.93
CA PHE A 257 -28.40 5.32 -5.77
C PHE A 257 -28.09 6.83 -5.79
N LEU A 258 -27.21 7.34 -4.92
CA LEU A 258 -26.71 8.72 -4.96
C LEU A 258 -25.40 8.86 -5.74
N ARG A 259 -24.86 7.77 -6.29
CA ARG A 259 -23.59 7.78 -7.03
C ARG A 259 -23.59 8.77 -8.19
N TRP A 260 -24.72 8.93 -8.89
CA TRP A 260 -24.83 9.82 -10.05
C TRP A 260 -24.61 11.30 -9.74
N LEU A 261 -24.75 11.70 -8.47
CA LEU A 261 -24.52 13.08 -8.03
C LEU A 261 -23.03 13.43 -7.90
N ASP A 262 -22.14 12.42 -7.81
CA ASP A 262 -20.71 12.60 -7.53
C ASP A 262 -20.45 13.61 -6.40
N LEU A 263 -21.12 13.43 -5.25
CA LEU A 263 -20.97 14.32 -4.09
C LEU A 263 -19.50 14.36 -3.64
N GLY A 264 -18.86 15.53 -3.77
CA GLY A 264 -17.44 15.73 -3.51
C GLY A 264 -16.51 15.58 -4.72
N GLY A 265 -17.05 15.29 -5.92
CA GLY A 265 -16.28 15.19 -7.17
C GLY A 265 -15.28 14.02 -7.21
N HIS A 266 -15.47 13.04 -6.33
CA HIS A 266 -14.51 11.96 -6.13
C HIS A 266 -14.45 11.00 -7.31
N GLU A 267 -15.58 10.66 -7.94
CA GLU A 267 -15.59 9.78 -9.13
C GLU A 267 -14.86 10.44 -10.30
N LYS A 268 -15.11 11.73 -10.54
CA LYS A 268 -14.37 12.49 -11.56
C LYS A 268 -12.87 12.51 -11.27
N ALA A 269 -12.48 12.87 -10.04
CA ALA A 269 -11.08 12.94 -9.65
C ALA A 269 -10.39 11.57 -9.75
N MET A 270 -11.06 10.49 -9.35
CA MET A 270 -10.54 9.12 -9.51
C MET A 270 -10.28 8.76 -10.98
N LYS A 271 -11.17 9.14 -11.90
CA LYS A 271 -10.97 8.89 -13.34
C LYS A 271 -9.79 9.66 -13.90
N GLU A 272 -9.60 10.91 -13.48
CA GLU A 272 -8.44 11.72 -13.86
C GLU A 272 -7.13 11.13 -13.31
N THR A 273 -7.12 10.73 -12.04
CA THR A 273 -5.99 10.05 -11.41
C THR A 273 -5.67 8.71 -12.08
N PHE A 274 -6.67 7.90 -12.39
CA PHE A 274 -6.49 6.64 -13.12
C PHE A 274 -5.87 6.87 -14.48
N LYS A 275 -6.33 7.89 -15.23
CA LYS A 275 -5.78 8.22 -16.54
C LYS A 275 -4.29 8.57 -16.47
N GLU A 276 -3.88 9.35 -15.47
CA GLU A 276 -2.46 9.68 -15.29
C GLU A 276 -1.62 8.44 -14.94
N ALA A 277 -2.10 7.60 -14.02
CA ALA A 277 -1.41 6.37 -13.63
C ALA A 277 -1.32 5.36 -14.80
N ASP A 278 -2.42 5.19 -15.54
CA ASP A 278 -2.47 4.27 -16.68
C ASP A 278 -1.58 4.72 -17.84
N ASN A 279 -1.49 6.03 -18.09
CA ASN A 279 -0.54 6.57 -19.07
C ASN A 279 0.91 6.28 -18.69
N LEU A 280 1.26 6.39 -17.40
CA LEU A 280 2.61 6.06 -16.90
C LEU A 280 2.91 4.56 -17.06
N LEU A 281 2.01 3.71 -16.56
CA LEU A 281 2.18 2.25 -16.60
C LEU A 281 2.20 1.72 -18.04
N SER A 282 1.41 2.29 -18.94
CA SER A 282 1.40 1.90 -20.35
C SER A 282 2.73 2.26 -21.03
N ARG A 283 3.30 3.44 -20.72
CA ARG A 283 4.63 3.81 -21.23
C ARG A 283 5.72 2.86 -20.75
N TRP A 284 5.70 2.47 -19.47
CA TRP A 284 6.62 1.47 -18.95
C TRP A 284 6.45 0.14 -19.69
N LEU A 285 5.22 -0.36 -19.79
CA LEU A 285 4.92 -1.63 -20.44
C LEU A 285 5.40 -1.68 -21.90
N ASP A 286 5.13 -0.61 -22.66
CA ASP A 286 5.55 -0.51 -24.06
C ASP A 286 7.06 -0.46 -24.21
N GLU A 287 7.78 0.18 -23.30
CA GLU A 287 9.25 0.18 -23.31
C GLU A 287 9.83 -1.20 -23.04
N HIS A 288 9.27 -1.95 -22.08
CA HIS A 288 9.71 -3.30 -21.77
C HIS A 288 9.44 -4.26 -22.95
N ARG A 289 8.34 -4.07 -23.68
CA ARG A 289 8.06 -4.81 -24.92
C ARG A 289 9.10 -4.54 -26.00
N ARG A 290 9.38 -3.26 -26.30
CA ARG A 290 10.39 -2.89 -27.30
C ARG A 290 11.77 -3.45 -26.93
N ARG A 291 12.12 -3.45 -25.64
CA ARG A 291 13.36 -4.04 -25.12
C ARG A 291 13.41 -5.56 -25.27
N LYS A 292 12.28 -6.25 -25.16
CA LYS A 292 12.18 -7.72 -25.39
C LYS A 292 12.37 -8.05 -26.89
N GLU A 293 11.89 -7.17 -27.77
CA GLU A 293 11.99 -7.33 -29.23
C GLU A 293 13.39 -6.96 -29.78
N SER A 294 14.08 -5.99 -29.17
CA SER A 294 15.49 -5.73 -29.47
C SER A 294 16.36 -6.83 -28.83
N ALA A 295 17.37 -7.34 -29.55
CA ALA A 295 18.29 -8.38 -29.07
C ALA A 295 19.18 -7.94 -27.87
N GLU A 296 18.85 -6.83 -27.21
CA GLU A 296 19.45 -6.32 -25.97
C GLU A 296 19.00 -7.11 -24.73
N SER A 297 18.03 -8.01 -24.87
CA SER A 297 17.45 -8.81 -23.77
C SER A 297 18.43 -9.75 -23.04
N CYS A 298 19.64 -9.98 -23.58
CA CYS A 298 20.56 -10.98 -23.05
C CYS A 298 21.58 -10.48 -22.00
N LYS A 299 21.56 -9.20 -21.58
CA LYS A 299 22.60 -8.67 -20.66
C LYS A 299 22.12 -7.79 -19.49
N GLY A 300 20.83 -7.47 -19.38
CA GLY A 300 20.29 -6.64 -18.30
C GLY A 300 19.67 -7.45 -17.16
N ASP A 301 19.66 -6.88 -15.95
CA ASP A 301 18.87 -7.42 -14.84
C ASP A 301 17.38 -7.30 -15.17
N GLN A 302 16.67 -8.43 -15.26
CA GLN A 302 15.22 -8.45 -15.47
C GLN A 302 14.51 -7.85 -14.26
N ASP A 303 13.65 -6.87 -14.50
CA ASP A 303 12.75 -6.28 -13.48
C ASP A 303 11.44 -7.08 -13.36
N PHE A 304 10.53 -6.66 -12.48
CA PHE A 304 9.27 -7.39 -12.28
C PHE A 304 8.34 -7.32 -13.50
N MET A 305 8.30 -6.18 -14.19
CA MET A 305 7.44 -5.98 -15.35
C MET A 305 7.85 -6.91 -16.51
N ASP A 306 9.15 -7.16 -16.70
CA ASP A 306 9.66 -8.19 -17.62
C ASP A 306 9.17 -9.60 -17.27
N VAL A 307 9.22 -9.94 -15.98
CA VAL A 307 8.77 -11.25 -15.50
C VAL A 307 7.27 -11.41 -15.74
N MET A 308 6.47 -10.38 -15.45
CA MET A 308 5.04 -10.39 -15.72
C MET A 308 4.72 -10.49 -17.21
N LEU A 309 5.46 -9.78 -18.07
CA LEU A 309 5.31 -9.88 -19.53
C LEU A 309 5.53 -11.32 -20.02
N SER A 310 6.51 -12.02 -19.45
CA SER A 310 6.83 -13.40 -19.83
C SER A 310 5.87 -14.42 -19.20
N THR A 311 5.43 -14.17 -17.97
CA THR A 311 4.56 -15.10 -17.21
C THR A 311 3.12 -15.09 -17.71
N LEU A 312 2.64 -13.94 -18.18
CA LEU A 312 1.26 -13.79 -18.65
C LEU A 312 1.08 -14.18 -20.13
N GLU A 313 2.17 -14.48 -20.84
CA GLU A 313 2.12 -14.86 -22.26
C GLU A 313 1.37 -16.19 -22.44
N GLY A 314 0.18 -16.12 -23.05
CA GLY A 314 -0.66 -17.30 -23.32
C GLY A 314 -1.42 -17.86 -22.11
N ALA A 315 -1.43 -17.17 -20.97
CA ALA A 315 -2.16 -17.61 -19.78
C ALA A 315 -3.68 -17.40 -19.88
N ASP A 316 -4.46 -18.17 -19.11
CA ASP A 316 -5.88 -17.88 -18.86
C ASP A 316 -6.00 -16.80 -17.79
N LEU A 317 -6.60 -15.67 -18.16
CA LEU A 317 -6.56 -14.42 -17.40
C LEU A 317 -7.92 -14.04 -16.82
N ALA A 318 -8.84 -15.01 -16.69
CA ALA A 318 -10.15 -14.82 -16.06
C ALA A 318 -10.97 -13.64 -16.62
N GLY A 319 -10.80 -13.38 -17.93
CA GLY A 319 -11.49 -12.30 -18.65
C GLY A 319 -10.76 -10.94 -18.69
N TYR A 320 -9.58 -10.83 -18.05
CA TYR A 320 -8.68 -9.68 -18.23
C TYR A 320 -7.70 -9.93 -19.37
N ASP A 321 -7.17 -8.87 -19.98
CA ASP A 321 -6.00 -8.97 -20.84
C ASP A 321 -4.69 -8.92 -20.02
N ALA A 322 -3.61 -9.41 -20.62
CA ALA A 322 -2.29 -9.51 -19.97
C ALA A 322 -1.77 -8.13 -19.53
N ASP A 323 -2.03 -7.09 -20.32
CA ASP A 323 -1.52 -5.74 -20.08
C ASP A 323 -2.21 -5.15 -18.86
N THR A 324 -3.53 -5.31 -18.78
CA THR A 324 -4.32 -4.91 -17.62
C THR A 324 -3.81 -5.59 -16.35
N ILE A 325 -3.54 -6.90 -16.38
CA ILE A 325 -3.01 -7.60 -15.20
C ILE A 325 -1.61 -7.11 -14.85
N ASN A 326 -0.72 -6.96 -15.84
CA ASN A 326 0.64 -6.50 -15.60
C ASN A 326 0.65 -5.10 -14.98
N LYS A 327 -0.06 -4.15 -15.61
CA LYS A 327 -0.20 -2.78 -15.10
C LYS A 327 -0.81 -2.74 -13.71
N ALA A 328 -1.91 -3.47 -13.48
CA ALA A 328 -2.58 -3.51 -12.19
C ALA A 328 -1.71 -4.14 -11.08
N THR A 329 -0.97 -5.20 -11.40
CA THR A 329 -0.09 -5.89 -10.45
C THR A 329 1.13 -5.03 -10.13
N CYS A 330 1.78 -4.44 -11.14
CA CYS A 330 2.86 -3.48 -10.95
C CYS A 330 2.40 -2.31 -10.09
N LEU A 331 1.24 -1.72 -10.38
CA LEU A 331 0.66 -0.63 -9.58
C LEU A 331 0.41 -1.07 -8.13
N MET A 332 -0.16 -2.26 -7.91
CA MET A 332 -0.37 -2.80 -6.57
C MET A 332 0.94 -2.92 -5.80
N LEU A 333 2.00 -3.45 -6.43
CA LEU A 333 3.30 -3.64 -5.79
C LEU A 333 3.98 -2.31 -5.47
N HIS A 334 3.79 -1.29 -6.33
CA HIS A 334 4.21 0.07 -5.99
C HIS A 334 3.54 0.58 -4.72
N LEU A 335 2.22 0.36 -4.59
CA LEU A 335 1.49 0.75 -3.39
C LEU A 335 2.01 0.00 -2.15
N VAL A 336 2.21 -1.32 -2.24
CA VAL A 336 2.68 -2.14 -1.11
C VAL A 336 4.09 -1.77 -0.66
N LEU A 337 5.02 -1.65 -1.59
CA LEU A 337 6.43 -1.40 -1.27
C LEU A 337 6.68 0.05 -0.84
N ALA A 338 5.91 1.02 -1.33
CA ALA A 338 6.02 2.42 -0.87
C ALA A 338 5.76 2.57 0.64
N ARG A 339 5.06 1.61 1.27
CA ARG A 339 4.79 1.60 2.72
C ARG A 339 5.87 0.93 3.56
N LEU A 340 6.68 0.04 2.98
CA LEU A 340 7.79 -0.61 3.70
C LEU A 340 8.88 0.38 4.11
N LEU A 341 8.89 1.58 3.52
CA LEU A 341 9.84 2.64 3.86
C LEU A 341 9.39 3.55 5.02
N HIS A 342 8.23 3.28 5.62
CA HIS A 342 7.74 3.97 6.81
C HIS A 342 8.15 3.28 8.13
N GLU A 343 8.93 2.20 8.08
CA GLU A 343 9.31 1.38 9.25
C GLU A 343 10.58 1.87 9.96
N PHE A 344 11.03 3.11 9.71
CA PHE A 344 12.21 3.68 10.34
C PHE A 344 11.85 4.70 11.41
N GLU A 345 12.45 4.54 12.59
CA GLU A 345 12.39 5.49 13.70
C GLU A 345 13.24 6.73 13.35
N LEU A 346 12.62 7.92 13.45
CA LEU A 346 13.25 9.19 13.12
C LEU A 346 13.13 10.14 14.31
N SER A 347 14.27 10.58 14.83
CA SER A 347 14.37 11.60 15.88
C SER A 347 14.61 12.99 15.28
N THR A 348 14.06 14.03 15.90
CA THR A 348 14.33 15.43 15.54
C THR A 348 15.59 15.97 16.19
N PRO A 349 16.22 17.02 15.62
CA PRO A 349 17.17 17.84 16.37
C PRO A 349 16.39 18.58 17.47
N ASP A 350 16.95 18.58 18.68
CA ASP A 350 16.51 19.34 19.86
C ASP A 350 15.32 18.80 20.67
N ASP A 351 14.90 17.53 20.51
CA ASP A 351 13.75 16.93 21.21
C ASP A 351 12.45 17.76 21.11
N ALA A 352 12.38 18.65 20.11
CA ALA A 352 11.20 19.45 19.86
C ALA A 352 10.02 18.54 19.50
N LEU A 353 8.86 18.81 20.11
CA LEU A 353 7.63 18.07 19.86
C LEU A 353 7.33 18.08 18.36
N VAL A 354 7.46 16.91 17.73
CA VAL A 354 7.06 16.70 16.35
C VAL A 354 5.55 16.74 16.29
N ASP A 355 5.00 17.55 15.40
CA ASP A 355 3.57 17.47 15.10
C ASP A 355 3.28 16.10 14.45
N MET A 356 2.60 15.25 15.23
CA MET A 356 2.22 13.89 14.84
C MET A 356 0.80 13.82 14.31
N THR A 357 0.15 14.96 14.02
CA THR A 357 -1.20 14.99 13.45
C THR A 357 -1.21 14.21 12.14
N GLU A 358 -2.09 13.21 12.03
CA GLU A 358 -2.20 12.41 10.81
C GLU A 358 -3.30 12.96 9.88
N SER A 359 -3.13 12.73 8.57
CA SER A 359 -4.12 13.05 7.55
C SER A 359 -4.98 11.83 7.20
N ALA A 360 -6.23 12.07 6.79
CA ALA A 360 -7.12 11.01 6.32
C ALA A 360 -6.59 10.28 5.08
N GLY A 361 -6.76 8.96 5.03
CA GLY A 361 -6.38 8.11 3.91
C GLY A 361 -6.07 6.67 4.35
N LEU A 362 -5.71 5.82 3.39
CA LEU A 362 -5.38 4.43 3.72
C LEU A 362 -4.02 4.33 4.43
N THR A 363 -3.16 5.36 4.41
CA THR A 363 -1.87 5.45 5.14
C THR A 363 -1.94 6.54 6.20
N ASN A 364 -1.36 6.32 7.38
CA ASN A 364 -1.15 7.34 8.41
C ASN A 364 -0.03 8.31 7.98
N ALA A 365 -0.34 9.20 7.04
CA ALA A 365 0.60 10.24 6.61
C ALA A 365 0.54 11.44 7.56
N LYS A 366 1.68 12.03 7.91
CA LYS A 366 1.73 13.27 8.72
C LYS A 366 1.14 14.46 7.95
N ALA A 367 0.35 15.27 8.65
CA ALA A 367 -0.29 16.49 8.16
C ALA A 367 0.75 17.59 7.87
N THR A 368 1.79 17.72 8.70
CA THR A 368 2.87 18.69 8.52
C THR A 368 4.18 18.05 8.06
N PRO A 369 5.01 18.73 7.24
CA PRO A 369 6.31 18.23 6.81
C PRO A 369 7.32 18.13 7.96
N LEU A 370 8.06 17.02 8.04
CA LEU A 370 9.19 16.85 8.96
C LEU A 370 10.46 17.45 8.35
N GLN A 371 10.92 18.58 8.89
CA GLN A 371 12.17 19.24 8.50
C GLN A 371 13.26 18.95 9.54
N VAL A 372 14.46 18.61 9.08
CA VAL A 372 15.60 18.25 9.93
C VAL A 372 16.87 18.93 9.41
N LEU A 373 17.76 19.35 10.31
CA LEU A 373 19.10 19.85 9.97
C LEU A 373 20.07 18.68 9.87
N ILE A 374 20.80 18.58 8.75
CA ILE A 374 21.78 17.53 8.51
C ILE A 374 23.18 18.15 8.39
N THR A 375 24.14 17.52 9.08
CA THR A 375 25.56 17.87 9.05
C THR A 375 26.39 16.61 8.71
N PRO A 376 27.32 16.68 7.75
CA PRO A 376 28.17 15.54 7.41
C PRO A 376 29.19 15.29 8.52
N ARG A 377 29.39 14.02 8.90
CA ARG A 377 30.34 13.63 9.96
C ARG A 377 31.80 13.55 9.50
N LEU A 378 32.05 13.60 8.18
CA LEU A 378 33.38 13.48 7.59
C LEU A 378 33.79 14.79 6.90
N ALA A 379 35.06 15.18 7.05
CA ALA A 379 35.59 16.38 6.43
C ALA A 379 35.73 16.21 4.90
N PRO A 380 35.56 17.26 4.09
CA PRO A 380 35.63 17.18 2.62
C PRO A 380 36.97 16.67 2.06
N THR A 381 38.03 16.66 2.88
CA THR A 381 39.43 16.40 2.48
C THR A 381 39.92 14.97 2.69
N LEU A 382 39.07 14.03 3.11
CA LEU A 382 39.45 12.62 3.35
C LEU A 382 38.78 11.61 2.39
N GLN A 383 38.61 12.01 1.11
CA GLN A 383 38.21 11.09 0.03
C GLN A 383 39.40 10.68 -0.82
#